data_AF-A0A524G8A7-F1
#
_entry.id   AF-A0A524G8A7-F1
#
_cell.length_a   1.000
_cell.length_b   1.000
_cell.length_c   1.000
_cell.angle_alpha   90.00
_cell.angle_beta   90.00
_cell.angle_gamma   90.00
#
_symmetry.space_group_name_H-M   'P 1'
#
loop_
_entity.id
_entity.type
_entity.pdbx_description
1 polymer ?
#
loop_
_entity_poly.entity_id
_entity_poly.type
_entity_poly.pdbx_seq_one_letter_code
_entity_poly.pdbx_strand_id
1 'polypeptide(L)'
;MNEHPLPDYTALFSELVCISQTIQSGRKGIDFLVLENDDEMYGYQTTPLEEEFCNIVTKIVELLEEKGESLLSNHPQLACSVIKAIVHVQPAVDAYRSRMFRYATDWGSEVSPIAGCQRELLLCIKDTLSKISMEDNEKISSILTDELKNSHILTYYWTDWDRHGSTTTRVIDLFK
;
A
#
# COMPACT_ATOMS: atom_id res chain seq x y z
N MET A 1 -14.27 30.41 -18.00
CA MET A 1 -13.74 29.03 -17.82
C MET A 1 -12.37 29.19 -17.22
N ASN A 2 -12.27 29.10 -15.89
CA ASN A 2 -10.98 29.10 -15.21
C ASN A 2 -10.57 27.64 -15.07
N GLU A 3 -9.68 27.19 -15.94
CA GLU A 3 -8.90 25.99 -15.69
C GLU A 3 -7.97 26.32 -14.52
N HIS A 4 -8.41 25.98 -13.31
CA HIS A 4 -7.49 25.91 -12.18
C HIS A 4 -6.40 24.89 -12.55
N PRO A 5 -5.11 25.23 -12.44
CA PRO A 5 -4.05 24.27 -12.70
C PRO A 5 -4.27 23.05 -11.80
N LEU A 6 -4.16 21.84 -12.38
CA LEU A 6 -4.19 20.58 -11.63
C LEU A 6 -3.26 20.73 -10.42
N PRO A 7 -3.77 20.63 -9.18
CA PRO A 7 -2.95 20.95 -8.03
C PRO A 7 -1.81 19.92 -7.83
N ASP A 8 -0.84 20.34 -7.04
CA ASP A 8 0.43 19.67 -6.67
C ASP A 8 0.30 18.17 -6.32
N TYR A 9 -0.90 17.73 -5.92
CA TYR A 9 -1.15 16.33 -5.58
C TYR A 9 -1.00 15.33 -6.72
N THR A 10 -1.22 15.72 -7.99
CA THR A 10 -1.10 14.76 -9.11
C THR A 10 0.32 14.21 -9.29
N ALA A 11 1.33 15.02 -8.98
CA ALA A 11 2.72 14.58 -8.95
C ALA A 11 2.92 13.51 -7.87
N LEU A 12 2.40 13.75 -6.66
CA LEU A 12 2.52 12.82 -5.52
C LEU A 12 1.90 11.45 -5.81
N PHE A 13 0.71 11.38 -6.42
CA PHE A 13 0.11 10.10 -6.82
C PHE A 13 0.90 9.41 -7.95
N SER A 14 1.54 10.18 -8.83
CA SER A 14 2.39 9.63 -9.90
C SER A 14 3.69 9.06 -9.32
N GLU A 15 4.28 9.73 -8.33
CA GLU A 15 5.42 9.23 -7.56
C GLU A 15 5.08 7.93 -6.85
N LEU A 16 3.91 7.85 -6.20
CA LEU A 16 3.44 6.61 -5.55
C LEU A 16 3.35 5.44 -6.55
N VAL A 17 2.82 5.68 -7.75
CA VAL A 17 2.75 4.63 -8.79
C VAL A 17 4.14 4.25 -9.27
N CYS A 18 5.04 5.22 -9.47
CA CYS A 18 6.40 4.97 -9.93
C CYS A 18 7.21 4.13 -8.93
N ILE A 19 7.21 4.52 -7.65
CA ILE A 19 7.94 3.81 -6.61
C ILE A 19 7.37 2.40 -6.39
N SER A 20 6.04 2.25 -6.42
CA SER A 20 5.42 0.94 -6.26
C SER A 20 5.69 0.00 -7.44
N GLN A 21 5.78 0.52 -8.67
CA GLN A 21 6.22 -0.25 -9.85
C GLN A 21 7.69 -0.67 -9.74
N THR A 22 8.54 0.22 -9.22
CA THR A 22 9.94 -0.11 -8.93
C THR A 22 10.02 -1.27 -7.93
N ILE A 23 9.22 -1.22 -6.86
CA ILE A 23 9.12 -2.34 -5.90
C ILE A 23 8.60 -3.62 -6.56
N GLN A 24 7.55 -3.53 -7.39
CA GLN A 24 6.95 -4.69 -8.06
C GLN A 24 7.95 -5.43 -8.97
N SER A 25 8.79 -4.67 -9.67
CA SER A 25 9.82 -5.18 -10.58
C SER A 25 11.18 -5.44 -9.90
N GLY A 26 11.31 -5.03 -8.64
CA GLY A 26 12.52 -5.18 -7.85
C GLY A 26 12.81 -6.62 -7.44
N ARG A 27 14.07 -6.87 -7.09
CA ARG A 27 14.58 -8.17 -6.66
C ARG A 27 14.57 -8.25 -5.14
N LYS A 28 13.85 -9.24 -4.64
CA LYS A 28 13.82 -9.61 -3.22
C LYS A 28 15.22 -9.88 -2.67
N GLY A 29 15.56 -9.26 -1.55
CA GLY A 29 16.87 -9.39 -0.91
C GLY A 29 17.95 -8.46 -1.48
N ILE A 30 17.65 -7.69 -2.53
CA ILE A 30 18.56 -6.69 -3.11
C ILE A 30 17.92 -5.30 -3.07
N ASP A 31 16.74 -5.16 -3.66
CA ASP A 31 16.05 -3.86 -3.81
C ASP A 31 15.10 -3.58 -2.62
N PHE A 32 14.78 -4.61 -1.85
CA PHE A 32 14.09 -4.55 -0.55
C PHE A 32 14.59 -5.71 0.33
N LEU A 33 14.78 -5.43 1.62
CA LEU A 33 15.71 -6.18 2.47
C LEU A 33 15.22 -7.60 2.81
N VAL A 34 16.16 -8.55 2.78
CA VAL A 34 16.04 -9.85 3.45
C VAL A 34 17.41 -10.20 4.05
N LEU A 35 17.67 -9.87 5.33
CA LEU A 35 19.01 -10.02 5.95
C LEU A 35 19.46 -11.48 6.04
N GLU A 36 20.65 -11.76 5.47
CA GLU A 36 21.26 -13.08 5.25
C GLU A 36 22.06 -13.67 6.41
N ASN A 37 22.15 -13.04 7.60
CA ASN A 37 22.94 -13.60 8.70
C ASN A 37 22.08 -13.87 9.94
N ASP A 38 21.91 -15.16 10.24
CA ASP A 38 21.15 -15.71 11.38
C ASP A 38 21.82 -15.48 12.76
N ASP A 39 23.08 -15.05 12.80
CA ASP A 39 23.87 -15.04 14.04
C ASP A 39 24.26 -13.62 14.56
N GLU A 40 24.06 -12.57 13.76
CA GLU A 40 24.40 -11.19 14.16
C GLU A 40 23.16 -10.30 14.08
N MET A 41 22.55 -10.09 15.25
CA MET A 41 21.44 -9.16 15.48
C MET A 41 21.79 -7.73 15.07
N TYR A 42 21.60 -7.42 13.78
CA TYR A 42 21.30 -6.08 13.33
C TYR A 42 19.84 -6.11 12.89
N GLY A 43 18.95 -5.47 13.65
CA GLY A 43 17.51 -5.42 13.36
C GLY A 43 17.21 -4.89 11.97
N TYR A 44 15.96 -4.99 11.54
CA TYR A 44 15.50 -4.54 10.22
C TYR A 44 16.09 -3.17 9.81
N GLN A 45 16.83 -3.14 8.70
CA GLN A 45 17.31 -1.90 8.09
C GLN A 45 16.43 -1.54 6.89
N THR A 46 15.62 -0.50 7.05
CA THR A 46 14.83 0.05 5.95
C THR A 46 15.73 0.44 4.79
N THR A 47 15.43 -0.08 3.60
CA THR A 47 16.14 0.34 2.39
C THR A 47 15.65 1.74 1.96
N PRO A 48 16.47 2.51 1.20
CA PRO A 48 16.02 3.80 0.69
C PRO A 48 14.72 3.73 -0.12
N LEU A 49 14.52 2.64 -0.87
CA LEU A 49 13.29 2.40 -1.65
C LEU A 49 12.06 2.27 -0.74
N GLU A 50 12.22 1.60 0.41
CA GLU A 50 11.13 1.40 1.36
C GLU A 50 10.81 2.66 2.16
N GLU A 51 11.85 3.42 2.55
CA GLU A 51 11.70 4.71 3.19
C GLU A 51 10.99 5.72 2.27
N GLU A 52 11.39 5.78 1.00
CA GLU A 52 10.76 6.63 0.00
C GLU A 52 9.28 6.30 -0.20
N PHE A 53 8.94 5.01 -0.36
CA PHE A 53 7.54 4.57 -0.44
C PHE A 53 6.74 5.01 0.78
N CYS A 54 7.26 4.75 1.99
CA CYS A 54 6.57 5.11 3.22
C CYS A 54 6.38 6.63 3.38
N ASN A 55 7.39 7.44 3.02
CA ASN A 55 7.28 8.90 3.04
C ASN A 55 6.20 9.41 2.07
N ILE A 56 6.07 8.81 0.89
CA ILE A 56 5.02 9.14 -0.08
C ILE A 56 3.65 8.72 0.46
N VAL A 57 3.55 7.52 1.06
CA VAL A 57 2.33 7.03 1.70
C VAL A 57 1.84 7.99 2.77
N THR A 58 2.70 8.42 3.70
CA THR A 58 2.31 9.36 4.77
C THR A 58 1.67 10.62 4.19
N LYS A 59 2.31 11.24 3.18
CA LYS A 59 1.76 12.44 2.53
C LYS A 59 0.41 12.20 1.85
N ILE A 60 0.24 11.04 1.21
CA ILE A 60 -1.02 10.68 0.55
C ILE A 60 -2.12 10.40 1.56
N VAL A 61 -1.79 9.72 2.67
CA VAL A 61 -2.73 9.46 3.77
C VAL A 61 -3.21 10.78 4.35
N GLU A 62 -2.30 11.68 4.72
CA GLU A 62 -2.64 13.03 5.20
C GLU A 62 -3.57 13.77 4.23
N LEU A 63 -3.26 13.72 2.92
CA LEU A 63 -4.08 14.35 1.89
C LEU A 63 -5.48 13.73 1.77
N LEU A 64 -5.58 12.41 1.83
CA LEU A 64 -6.85 11.69 1.74
C LEU A 64 -7.69 11.86 3.02
N GLU A 65 -7.06 11.94 4.19
CA GLU A 65 -7.75 12.25 5.43
C GLU A 65 -8.33 13.68 5.43
N GLU A 66 -7.61 14.65 4.87
CA GLU A 66 -8.05 16.04 4.81
C GLU A 66 -9.11 16.28 3.72
N LYS A 67 -8.89 15.71 2.52
CA LYS A 67 -9.63 16.09 1.29
C LYS A 67 -10.15 14.90 0.49
N GLY A 68 -9.97 13.68 0.96
CA GLY A 68 -10.17 12.44 0.19
C GLY A 68 -11.54 12.34 -0.47
N GLU A 69 -12.63 12.65 0.23
CA GLU A 69 -13.98 12.59 -0.36
C GLU A 69 -14.09 13.46 -1.62
N SER A 70 -13.75 14.75 -1.49
CA SER A 70 -13.79 15.70 -2.60
C SER A 70 -12.79 15.34 -3.70
N LEU A 71 -11.62 14.83 -3.33
CA LEU A 71 -10.54 14.51 -4.25
C LEU A 71 -10.92 13.31 -5.12
N LEU A 72 -11.44 12.23 -4.53
CA LEU A 72 -11.78 11.01 -5.23
C LEU A 72 -13.07 11.13 -6.05
N SER A 73 -14.06 11.92 -5.59
CA SER A 73 -15.25 12.22 -6.39
C SER A 73 -14.91 13.04 -7.65
N ASN A 74 -14.02 14.03 -7.54
CA ASN A 74 -13.64 14.88 -8.68
C ASN A 74 -12.56 14.25 -9.58
N HIS A 75 -11.71 13.39 -9.01
CA HIS A 75 -10.61 12.73 -9.70
C HIS A 75 -10.55 11.22 -9.38
N PRO A 76 -11.52 10.42 -9.88
CA PRO A 76 -11.59 8.97 -9.66
C PRO A 76 -10.32 8.19 -10.00
N GLN A 77 -9.51 8.68 -10.94
CA GLN A 77 -8.23 8.09 -11.31
C GLN A 77 -7.22 8.04 -10.14
N LEU A 78 -7.32 8.94 -9.16
CA LEU A 78 -6.41 8.97 -8.01
C LEU A 78 -6.65 7.78 -7.08
N ALA A 79 -7.90 7.36 -6.89
CA ALA A 79 -8.22 6.12 -6.20
C ALA A 79 -7.61 4.92 -6.91
N CYS A 80 -7.65 4.91 -8.26
CA CYS A 80 -7.02 3.86 -9.05
C CYS A 80 -5.49 3.82 -8.86
N SER A 81 -4.82 4.97 -8.82
CA SER A 81 -3.39 5.07 -8.53
C SER A 81 -3.03 4.47 -7.17
N VAL A 82 -3.81 4.80 -6.14
CA VAL A 82 -3.63 4.25 -4.78
C VAL A 82 -3.82 2.74 -4.76
N ILE A 83 -4.92 2.24 -5.31
CA ILE A 83 -5.22 0.80 -5.37
C ILE A 83 -4.11 0.05 -6.14
N LYS A 84 -3.64 0.62 -7.25
CA LYS A 84 -2.57 0.04 -8.05
C LYS A 84 -1.27 -0.05 -7.26
N ALA A 85 -0.90 1.00 -6.54
CA ALA A 85 0.28 1.01 -5.69
C ALA A 85 0.21 -0.03 -4.57
N ILE A 86 -0.95 -0.14 -3.90
CA ILE A 86 -1.19 -1.18 -2.88
C ILE A 86 -0.96 -2.57 -3.46
N VAL A 87 -1.45 -2.86 -4.67
CA VAL A 87 -1.25 -4.17 -5.30
C VAL A 87 0.20 -4.39 -5.76
N HIS A 88 0.85 -3.36 -6.31
CA HIS A 88 2.21 -3.46 -6.83
C HIS A 88 3.25 -3.77 -5.75
N VAL A 89 3.09 -3.27 -4.52
CA VAL A 89 4.07 -3.49 -3.45
C VAL A 89 3.95 -4.86 -2.77
N GLN A 90 2.97 -5.69 -3.15
CA GLN A 90 2.75 -7.04 -2.61
C GLN A 90 4.03 -7.91 -2.55
N PRO A 91 4.94 -7.92 -3.54
CA PRO A 91 6.17 -8.71 -3.46
C PRO A 91 7.09 -8.33 -2.29
N ALA A 92 7.20 -7.04 -1.96
CA ALA A 92 7.99 -6.60 -0.80
C ALA A 92 7.29 -6.92 0.53
N VAL A 93 5.96 -6.84 0.54
CA VAL A 93 5.14 -7.22 1.71
C VAL A 93 5.28 -8.72 2.01
N ASP A 94 5.24 -9.59 1.00
CA ASP A 94 5.45 -11.04 1.17
C ASP A 94 6.93 -11.43 1.36
N ALA A 95 7.87 -10.59 0.92
CA ALA A 95 9.30 -10.90 1.03
C ALA A 95 9.72 -11.22 2.47
N TYR A 96 9.21 -10.42 3.39
CA TYR A 96 9.46 -10.53 4.82
C TYR A 96 8.90 -11.82 5.44
N ARG A 97 7.72 -12.29 4.97
CA ARG A 97 7.05 -13.51 5.46
C ARG A 97 7.88 -14.77 5.25
N SER A 98 8.57 -14.87 4.12
CA SER A 98 9.27 -16.09 3.72
C SER A 98 10.44 -16.51 4.63
N ARG A 99 11.02 -15.59 5.42
CA ARG A 99 12.05 -15.93 6.40
C ARG A 99 11.49 -16.10 7.81
N MET A 100 10.51 -15.28 8.24
CA MET A 100 9.93 -15.38 9.58
C MET A 100 9.33 -16.76 9.89
N PHE A 101 8.74 -17.46 8.90
CA PHE A 101 8.19 -18.81 9.12
C PHE A 101 9.24 -19.82 9.62
N ARG A 102 10.52 -19.63 9.28
CA ARG A 102 11.60 -20.54 9.68
C ARG A 102 12.12 -20.26 11.11
N TYR A 103 11.84 -19.09 11.68
CA TYR A 103 12.38 -18.62 12.96
C TYR A 103 11.30 -18.11 13.94
N ALA A 104 10.01 -18.36 13.67
CA ALA A 104 8.86 -17.74 14.36
C ALA A 104 8.67 -18.05 15.86
N THR A 105 9.58 -18.77 16.52
CA THR A 105 9.38 -19.17 17.92
C THR A 105 9.81 -18.10 18.92
N ASP A 106 10.92 -17.38 18.67
CA ASP A 106 11.56 -16.55 19.72
C ASP A 106 11.92 -15.11 19.31
N TRP A 107 11.76 -14.75 18.03
CA TRP A 107 12.26 -13.48 17.49
C TRP A 107 11.13 -12.47 17.28
N GLY A 108 11.39 -11.24 17.74
CA GLY A 108 10.42 -10.16 17.87
C GLY A 108 9.66 -9.81 16.59
N SER A 109 8.53 -9.18 16.82
CA SER A 109 7.51 -8.64 15.92
C SER A 109 8.01 -7.55 14.96
N GLU A 110 9.12 -7.76 14.25
CA GLU A 110 9.49 -6.82 13.21
C GLU A 110 8.50 -7.00 12.06
N VAL A 111 7.85 -5.92 11.62
CA VAL A 111 6.94 -5.88 10.47
C VAL A 111 7.68 -5.13 9.38
N SER A 112 7.70 -5.65 8.14
CA SER A 112 8.24 -4.89 7.01
C SER A 112 7.62 -3.48 6.98
N PRO A 113 8.42 -2.40 6.92
CA PRO A 113 7.91 -1.04 6.80
C PRO A 113 6.93 -0.88 5.64
N ILE A 114 7.19 -1.53 4.48
CA ILE A 114 6.26 -1.54 3.36
C ILE A 114 4.91 -2.14 3.75
N ALA A 115 4.89 -3.23 4.53
CA ALA A 115 3.65 -3.84 4.99
C ALA A 115 2.86 -2.91 5.94
N GLY A 116 3.57 -2.16 6.79
CA GLY A 116 2.98 -1.11 7.63
C GLY A 116 2.33 0.01 6.78
N CYS A 117 3.11 0.59 5.88
CA CYS A 117 2.67 1.69 5.02
C CYS A 117 1.58 1.27 4.03
N GLN A 118 1.67 0.08 3.42
CA GLN A 118 0.60 -0.47 2.57
C GLN A 118 -0.70 -0.61 3.35
N ARG A 119 -0.64 -1.09 4.60
CA ARG A 119 -1.82 -1.23 5.46
C ARG A 119 -2.44 0.12 5.78
N GLU A 120 -1.63 1.10 6.16
CA GLU A 120 -2.09 2.46 6.44
C GLU A 120 -2.82 3.06 5.23
N LEU A 121 -2.19 2.97 4.06
CA LEU A 121 -2.77 3.44 2.80
C LEU A 121 -4.08 2.72 2.46
N LEU A 122 -4.13 1.40 2.68
CA LEU A 122 -5.33 0.59 2.46
C LEU A 122 -6.48 0.99 3.40
N LEU A 123 -6.19 1.20 4.68
CA LEU A 123 -7.22 1.60 5.65
C LEU A 123 -7.75 2.99 5.31
N CYS A 124 -6.87 3.93 4.98
CA CYS A 124 -7.23 5.29 4.58
C CYS A 124 -8.12 5.28 3.33
N ILE A 125 -7.74 4.55 2.27
CA ILE A 125 -8.55 4.50 1.04
C ILE A 125 -9.89 3.81 1.28
N LYS A 126 -9.96 2.74 2.09
CA LYS A 126 -11.23 2.09 2.43
C LYS A 126 -12.17 3.03 3.18
N ASP A 127 -11.65 3.74 4.18
CA ASP A 127 -12.42 4.73 4.93
C ASP A 127 -12.92 5.84 4.00
N THR A 128 -12.06 6.36 3.12
CA THR A 128 -12.45 7.39 2.13
C THR A 128 -13.53 6.89 1.17
N LEU A 129 -13.38 5.69 0.60
CA LEU A 129 -14.37 5.10 -0.30
C LEU A 129 -15.73 4.86 0.39
N SER A 130 -15.72 4.60 1.70
CA SER A 130 -16.96 4.41 2.47
C SER A 130 -17.77 5.70 2.68
N LYS A 131 -17.13 6.87 2.52
CA LYS A 131 -17.75 8.19 2.75
C LYS A 131 -18.23 8.86 1.46
N ILE A 132 -17.67 8.50 0.30
CA ILE A 132 -18.12 9.04 -0.99
C ILE A 132 -19.44 8.42 -1.44
N SER A 133 -20.09 9.07 -2.41
CA SER A 133 -21.36 8.59 -2.97
C SER A 133 -21.21 7.23 -3.67
N MET A 134 -22.30 6.46 -3.71
CA MET A 134 -22.35 5.20 -4.46
C MET A 134 -22.03 5.40 -5.95
N GLU A 135 -22.53 6.50 -6.54
CA GLU A 135 -22.25 6.84 -7.94
C GLU A 135 -20.75 7.07 -8.19
N ASP A 136 -20.06 7.74 -7.27
CA ASP A 136 -18.62 7.98 -7.41
C ASP A 136 -17.80 6.69 -7.20
N ASN A 137 -18.23 5.83 -6.27
CA ASN A 137 -17.67 4.48 -6.12
C ASN A 137 -17.82 3.66 -7.41
N GLU A 138 -18.97 3.72 -8.07
CA GLU A 138 -19.20 3.05 -9.36
C GLU A 138 -18.29 3.62 -10.46
N LYS A 139 -18.09 4.94 -10.52
CA LYS A 139 -17.15 5.57 -11.45
C LYS A 139 -15.73 5.06 -11.23
N ILE A 140 -15.24 5.06 -9.99
CA ILE A 140 -13.90 4.55 -9.66
C ILE A 140 -13.79 3.07 -10.07
N SER A 141 -14.75 2.24 -9.67
CA SER A 141 -14.77 0.81 -10.01
C SER A 141 -14.78 0.59 -11.53
N SER A 142 -15.49 1.43 -12.31
CA SER A 142 -15.53 1.31 -13.77
C SER A 142 -14.19 1.57 -14.46
N ILE A 143 -13.30 2.38 -13.86
CA ILE A 143 -11.99 2.74 -14.41
C ILE A 143 -10.94 1.64 -14.14
N LEU A 144 -11.11 0.87 -13.08
CA LEU A 144 -10.20 -0.23 -12.75
C LEU A 144 -10.25 -1.32 -13.84
N THR A 145 -9.08 -1.82 -14.22
CA THR A 145 -8.97 -2.97 -15.13
C THR A 145 -9.49 -4.24 -14.46
N ASP A 146 -10.01 -5.18 -15.26
CA ASP A 146 -10.49 -6.47 -14.75
C ASP A 146 -9.38 -7.25 -14.04
N GLU A 147 -8.15 -7.17 -14.54
CA GLU A 147 -6.98 -7.72 -13.86
C GLU A 147 -6.84 -7.15 -12.45
N LEU A 148 -6.84 -5.81 -12.33
CA LEU A 148 -6.65 -5.15 -11.04
C LEU A 148 -7.81 -5.43 -10.08
N LYS A 149 -9.06 -5.47 -10.54
CA LYS A 149 -10.24 -5.83 -9.73
C LYS A 149 -10.12 -7.23 -9.10
N ASN A 150 -9.53 -8.16 -9.83
CA ASN A 150 -9.37 -9.55 -9.42
C ASN A 150 -8.05 -9.80 -8.67
N SER A 151 -7.16 -8.81 -8.59
CA SER A 151 -5.95 -8.88 -7.77
C SER A 151 -6.27 -8.96 -6.29
N HIS A 152 -5.41 -9.67 -5.57
CA HIS A 152 -5.50 -9.84 -4.12
C HIS A 152 -4.55 -8.87 -3.42
N ILE A 153 -5.06 -8.27 -2.34
CA ILE A 153 -4.29 -7.46 -1.41
C ILE A 153 -4.08 -8.34 -0.17
N LEU A 154 -2.85 -8.78 0.05
CA LEU A 154 -2.45 -9.41 1.31
C LEU A 154 -2.26 -8.32 2.35
N THR A 155 -2.89 -8.49 3.50
CA THR A 155 -2.69 -7.63 4.67
C THR A 155 -2.28 -8.48 5.86
N TYR A 156 -1.20 -8.08 6.52
CA TYR A 156 -0.73 -8.72 7.73
C TYR A 156 -1.20 -7.92 8.95
N TYR A 157 -1.94 -8.59 9.84
CA TYR A 157 -2.30 -8.09 11.15
C TYR A 157 -1.29 -8.64 12.13
N TRP A 158 -0.30 -7.83 12.45
CA TRP A 158 0.40 -7.98 13.71
C TRP A 158 -0.32 -7.07 14.69
N THR A 159 -0.93 -7.68 15.70
CA THR A 159 -1.35 -6.97 16.91
C THR A 159 -0.45 -7.45 18.04
N ASP A 160 -0.28 -6.65 19.09
CA ASP A 160 0.52 -7.00 20.28
C ASP A 160 0.11 -8.34 20.92
N TRP A 161 -1.08 -8.86 20.56
CA TRP A 161 -1.71 -10.03 21.17
C TRP A 161 -1.96 -11.19 20.20
N ASP A 162 -1.80 -10.99 18.90
CA ASP A 162 -2.18 -12.00 17.89
C ASP A 162 -1.05 -12.16 16.87
N ARG A 163 -0.24 -13.21 17.10
CA ARG A 163 0.66 -13.76 16.10
C ARG A 163 -0.24 -14.52 15.11
N HIS A 164 -0.22 -14.14 13.83
CA HIS A 164 -0.70 -14.92 12.67
C HIS A 164 -2.04 -14.55 12.00
N GLY A 165 -2.57 -13.33 12.17
CA GLY A 165 -3.67 -12.86 11.32
C GLY A 165 -3.18 -12.41 9.94
N SER A 166 -3.29 -13.24 8.90
CA SER A 166 -3.22 -12.77 7.50
C SER A 166 -4.61 -12.79 6.90
N THR A 167 -5.12 -11.65 6.44
CA THR A 167 -6.32 -11.64 5.60
C THR A 167 -5.94 -11.28 4.18
N THR A 168 -6.79 -11.74 3.26
CA THR A 168 -6.68 -11.41 1.85
C THR A 168 -7.98 -10.77 1.45
N THR A 169 -7.90 -9.56 0.90
CA THR A 169 -9.05 -8.83 0.34
C THR A 169 -8.84 -8.71 -1.16
N ARG A 170 -9.84 -8.99 -1.99
CA ARG A 170 -9.73 -8.65 -3.41
C ARG A 170 -10.00 -7.18 -3.61
N VAL A 171 -9.38 -6.56 -4.62
CA VAL A 171 -9.62 -5.15 -4.93
C VAL A 171 -11.10 -4.85 -5.12
N ILE A 172 -11.85 -5.73 -5.79
CA ILE A 172 -13.29 -5.54 -5.99
C ILE A 172 -14.09 -5.50 -4.67
N ASP A 173 -13.58 -6.11 -3.61
CA ASP A 173 -14.21 -6.12 -2.30
C ASP A 173 -14.04 -4.78 -1.55
N LEU A 174 -13.27 -3.83 -2.10
CA LEU A 174 -13.17 -2.45 -1.57
C LEU A 174 -14.39 -1.58 -1.88
N PHE A 175 -15.22 -1.99 -2.86
CA PHE A 175 -16.39 -1.25 -3.34
C PHE A 175 -17.71 -1.86 -2.88
N LYS A 176 -17.67 -2.75 -1.88
CA LYS A 176 -18.84 -3.43 -1.30
C LYS A 176 -19.18 -2.82 0.05
#